data_AF-A0A1V9Z5E8-F1
#
_entry.id   AF-A0A1V9Z5E8-F1
#
_cell.length_a   1.000
_cell.length_b   1.000
_cell.length_c   1.000
_cell.angle_alpha   90.00
_cell.angle_beta   90.00
_cell.angle_gamma   90.00
#
_symmetry.space_group_name_H-M   'P 1'
#
loop_
_entity.id
_entity.type
_entity.pdbx_description
1 polymer ?
#
loop_
_entity_poly.entity_id
_entity_poly.type
_entity_poly.pdbx_seq_one_letter_code
_entity_poly.pdbx_strand_id
1 'polypeptide(L)'
;EEVKKQFQDTLQSVRSFSTSHATGKEKKNLETARIEALGGKAQKQKRMPINQLMAMRKAAKKRELYREELAKTSGVVTAKKKSAGKVKKRGDAGVQATKGRLKNGVLFVSKHDR
;
A
#
# COMPACT_ATOMS: atom_id res chain seq x y z
N GLU A 1 -19.63 17.28 22.17
CA GLU A 1 -18.28 17.02 21.60
C GLU A 1 -17.46 16.03 22.44
N GLU A 2 -17.64 16.05 23.75
CA GLU A 2 -16.98 15.18 24.72
C GLU A 2 -17.13 13.66 24.43
N VAL A 3 -18.32 13.21 24.04
CA VAL A 3 -18.58 11.81 23.65
C VAL A 3 -17.72 11.35 22.47
N LYS A 4 -17.50 12.23 21.48
CA LYS A 4 -16.64 11.90 20.33
C LYS A 4 -15.18 11.75 20.76
N LYS A 5 -14.73 12.60 21.69
CA LYS A 5 -13.37 12.53 22.24
C LYS A 5 -13.16 11.23 23.03
N GLN A 6 -14.09 10.90 23.93
CA GLN A 6 -14.06 9.66 24.69
C GLN A 6 -14.05 8.41 23.77
N PHE A 7 -14.81 8.44 22.68
CA PHE A 7 -14.80 7.37 21.70
C PHE A 7 -13.46 7.23 20.97
N GLN A 8 -12.80 8.34 20.62
CA GLN A 8 -11.46 8.29 20.00
C GLN A 8 -10.41 7.80 20.99
N ASP A 9 -10.46 8.27 22.23
CA ASP A 9 -9.53 7.88 23.29
C ASP A 9 -9.64 6.38 23.61
N THR A 10 -10.87 5.84 23.69
CA THR A 10 -11.10 4.40 23.89
C THR A 10 -10.62 3.57 22.70
N LEU A 11 -10.89 3.98 21.47
CA LEU A 11 -10.36 3.31 20.28
C LEU A 11 -8.83 3.30 20.25
N GLN A 12 -8.20 4.41 20.62
CA GLN A 12 -6.75 4.51 20.70
C GLN A 12 -6.19 3.64 21.83
N SER A 13 -6.87 3.58 22.98
CA SER A 13 -6.53 2.69 24.08
C SER A 13 -6.53 1.24 23.63
N VAL A 14 -7.62 0.76 22.98
CA VAL A 14 -7.71 -0.61 22.44
C VAL A 14 -6.61 -0.90 21.42
N ARG A 15 -6.33 0.04 20.51
CA ARG A 15 -5.23 -0.12 19.53
C ARG A 15 -3.87 -0.23 20.21
N SER A 16 -3.65 0.55 21.27
CA SER A 16 -2.40 0.56 22.04
C SER A 16 -2.28 -0.55 23.08
N PHE A 17 -3.39 -1.21 23.44
CA PHE A 17 -3.43 -2.25 24.48
C PHE A 17 -2.45 -3.39 24.21
N SER A 18 -2.37 -3.82 22.94
CA SER A 18 -1.40 -4.84 22.51
C SER A 18 0.05 -4.37 22.63
N THR A 19 0.32 -3.07 22.53
CA THR A 19 1.67 -2.51 22.65
C THR A 19 2.15 -2.45 24.10
N SER A 20 1.23 -2.18 25.05
CA SER A 20 1.54 -2.03 26.48
C SER A 20 2.01 -3.33 27.14
N HIS A 21 1.50 -4.47 26.65
CA HIS A 21 1.81 -5.80 27.18
C HIS A 21 2.91 -6.52 26.38
N ALA A 22 3.36 -5.94 25.27
CA ALA A 22 4.41 -6.52 24.45
C ALA A 22 5.76 -6.40 25.17
N THR A 23 6.53 -7.48 25.17
CA THR A 23 7.87 -7.52 25.78
C THR A 23 8.95 -7.89 24.74
N GLY A 24 10.20 -7.52 25.02
CA GLY A 24 11.36 -7.91 24.23
C GLY A 24 11.28 -7.53 22.74
N LYS A 25 11.27 -8.55 21.87
CA LYS A 25 11.32 -8.40 20.40
C LYS A 25 10.03 -7.81 19.84
N GLU A 26 8.88 -8.17 20.41
CA GLU A 26 7.58 -7.68 19.94
C GLU A 26 7.43 -6.19 20.21
N LYS A 27 7.82 -5.75 21.41
CA LYS A 27 7.85 -4.33 21.78
C LYS A 27 8.66 -3.50 20.77
N LYS A 28 9.87 -3.95 20.43
CA LYS A 28 10.73 -3.28 19.44
C LYS A 28 10.04 -3.16 18.08
N ASN A 29 9.39 -4.21 17.59
CA ASN A 29 8.70 -4.18 16.30
C ASN A 29 7.48 -3.25 16.29
N LEU A 30 6.75 -3.16 17.40
CA LEU A 30 5.60 -2.27 17.53
C LEU A 30 6.05 -0.80 17.63
N GLU A 31 7.15 -0.54 18.35
CA GLU A 31 7.76 0.79 18.43
C GLU A 31 8.29 1.25 17.07
N THR A 32 8.99 0.40 16.31
CA THR A 32 9.45 0.77 14.96
C THR A 32 8.27 1.06 14.02
N ALA A 33 7.21 0.24 14.05
CA ALA A 33 6.00 0.50 13.28
C ALA A 33 5.33 1.83 13.66
N ARG A 34 5.36 2.20 14.95
CA ARG A 34 4.85 3.49 15.44
C ARG A 34 5.68 4.66 14.93
N ILE A 35 7.01 4.53 14.95
CA ILE A 35 7.92 5.54 14.41
C ILE A 35 7.66 5.76 12.91
N GLU A 36 7.49 4.68 12.14
CA GLU A 36 7.14 4.75 10.71
C GLU A 36 5.80 5.44 10.47
N ALA A 37 4.78 5.14 11.29
CA ALA A 37 3.46 5.75 11.18
C ALA A 37 3.47 7.27 11.48
N LEU A 38 4.38 7.73 12.34
CA LEU A 38 4.57 9.15 12.65
C LEU A 38 5.42 9.91 11.63
N GLY A 39 5.82 9.26 10.53
CA GLY A 39 6.65 9.85 9.48
C GLY A 39 8.15 9.64 9.66
N GLY A 40 8.55 8.81 10.63
CA GLY A 40 9.92 8.33 10.75
C GLY A 40 10.34 7.46 9.56
N LYS A 41 11.65 7.36 9.33
CA LYS A 41 12.19 6.56 8.24
C LYS A 41 11.99 5.07 8.50
N ALA A 42 11.50 4.35 7.49
CA ALA A 42 11.33 2.91 7.58
C ALA A 42 12.64 2.15 7.79
N GLN A 43 12.58 1.06 8.56
CA GLN A 43 13.76 0.25 8.83
C GLN A 43 14.32 -0.34 7.53
N LYS A 44 15.62 -0.17 7.31
CA LYS A 44 16.29 -0.69 6.13
C LYS A 44 16.20 -2.22 6.11
N GLN A 45 15.69 -2.76 5.01
CA GLN A 45 15.64 -4.20 4.78
C GLN A 45 17.06 -4.77 4.65
N LYS A 46 17.30 -5.95 5.24
CA LYS A 46 18.58 -6.65 5.12
C LYS A 46 18.82 -7.03 3.66
N ARG A 47 20.04 -6.83 3.16
CA ARG A 47 20.43 -7.27 1.82
C ARG A 47 20.34 -8.79 1.74
N MET A 48 19.63 -9.29 0.75
CA MET A 48 19.48 -10.72 0.47
C MET A 48 19.66 -10.99 -1.02
N PRO A 49 20.14 -12.18 -1.41
CA PRO A 49 20.17 -12.59 -2.81
C PRO A 49 18.77 -12.59 -3.43
N ILE A 50 18.68 -12.24 -4.72
CA ILE A 50 17.39 -12.06 -5.39
C ILE A 50 16.55 -13.35 -5.41
N ASN A 51 17.19 -14.50 -5.59
CA ASN A 51 16.50 -15.80 -5.60
C ASN A 51 15.80 -16.09 -4.28
N GLN A 52 16.50 -15.86 -3.16
CA GLN A 52 15.94 -16.03 -1.81
C GLN A 52 14.82 -15.03 -1.54
N LEU A 53 15.04 -13.76 -1.88
CA LEU A 53 14.02 -12.72 -1.74
C LEU A 53 12.73 -13.07 -2.51
N MET A 54 12.87 -13.55 -3.74
CA MET A 54 11.74 -13.94 -4.59
C MET A 54 11.02 -15.17 -4.03
N ALA A 55 11.74 -16.17 -3.52
CA ALA A 55 11.13 -17.32 -2.86
C ALA A 55 10.31 -16.92 -1.63
N MET A 56 10.86 -16.07 -0.75
CA MET A 56 10.17 -15.57 0.44
C MET A 56 8.90 -14.78 0.07
N ARG A 57 8.98 -13.89 -0.92
CA ARG A 57 7.83 -13.11 -1.40
C ARG A 57 6.73 -14.00 -1.98
N LYS A 58 7.10 -15.00 -2.80
CA LYS A 58 6.14 -15.97 -3.36
C LYS A 58 5.43 -16.75 -2.25
N ALA A 59 6.17 -17.24 -1.26
CA ALA A 59 5.59 -17.97 -0.12
C ALA A 59 4.66 -17.08 0.73
N ALA A 60 5.07 -15.83 1.02
CA ALA A 60 4.23 -14.88 1.75
C ALA A 60 2.91 -14.61 1.02
N LYS A 61 2.97 -14.37 -0.30
CA LYS A 61 1.78 -14.15 -1.13
C LYS A 61 0.85 -15.37 -1.13
N LYS A 62 1.39 -16.60 -1.23
CA LYS A 62 0.58 -17.83 -1.16
C LYS A 62 -0.15 -17.95 0.19
N ARG A 63 0.52 -17.67 1.31
CA ARG A 63 -0.10 -17.69 2.64
C ARG A 63 -1.19 -16.64 2.80
N GLU A 64 -0.98 -15.46 2.24
CA GLU A 64 -1.97 -14.38 2.26
C GLU A 64 -3.23 -14.76 1.48
N LEU A 65 -3.08 -15.28 0.25
CA LEU A 65 -4.20 -15.76 -0.56
C LEU A 65 -4.97 -16.88 0.13
N TYR A 66 -4.26 -17.86 0.71
CA TYR A 66 -4.89 -18.96 1.45
C TYR A 66 -5.70 -18.45 2.65
N ARG A 67 -5.16 -17.48 3.42
CA ARG A 67 -5.90 -16.85 4.52
C ARG A 67 -7.13 -16.09 4.04
N GLU A 68 -7.04 -15.41 2.91
CA GLU A 68 -8.18 -14.71 2.31
C GLU A 68 -9.26 -15.66 1.80
N GLU A 69 -8.88 -16.80 1.24
CA GLU A 69 -9.80 -17.87 0.85
C GLU A 69 -10.50 -18.46 2.08
N LEU A 70 -9.76 -18.81 3.12
CA LEU A 70 -10.34 -19.30 4.38
C LEU A 70 -11.28 -18.28 5.02
N ALA A 71 -10.93 -16.99 5.00
CA ALA A 71 -11.79 -15.94 5.53
C ALA A 71 -13.11 -15.83 4.74
N LYS A 72 -13.04 -15.99 3.41
CA LYS A 72 -14.24 -16.01 2.55
C LYS A 72 -15.11 -17.25 2.80
N THR A 73 -14.52 -18.44 2.90
CA THR A 73 -15.28 -19.68 3.11
C THR A 73 -15.89 -19.76 4.51
N SER A 74 -15.24 -19.18 5.52
CA SER A 74 -15.74 -19.13 6.89
C SER A 74 -16.77 -18.01 7.13
N GLY A 75 -17.03 -17.16 6.13
CA GLY A 75 -17.96 -16.02 6.25
C GLY A 75 -17.44 -14.87 7.11
N VAL A 76 -16.14 -14.84 7.45
CA VAL A 76 -15.55 -13.77 8.27
C VAL A 76 -15.36 -12.51 7.42
N VAL A 77 -16.03 -11.43 7.80
CA VAL A 77 -15.87 -10.13 7.15
C VAL A 77 -14.57 -9.47 7.60
N THR A 78 -13.62 -9.35 6.67
CA THR A 78 -12.35 -8.65 6.91
C THR A 78 -12.33 -7.29 6.21
N ALA A 79 -11.53 -6.35 6.74
CA ALA A 79 -11.42 -5.03 6.16
C ALA A 79 -10.82 -5.09 4.73
N LYS A 80 -11.34 -4.27 3.81
CA LYS A 80 -10.82 -4.17 2.44
C LYS A 80 -9.38 -3.63 2.46
N LYS A 81 -8.43 -4.43 1.99
CA LYS A 81 -7.06 -3.97 1.77
C LYS A 81 -7.03 -2.99 0.58
N LYS A 82 -6.30 -1.89 0.73
CA LYS A 82 -6.01 -0.99 -0.39
C LYS A 82 -5.10 -1.74 -1.36
N SER A 83 -5.50 -1.85 -2.63
CA SER A 83 -4.60 -2.37 -3.66
C SER A 83 -3.36 -1.49 -3.70
N ALA A 84 -2.17 -2.07 -3.58
CA ALA A 84 -0.93 -1.34 -3.84
C ALA A 84 -1.00 -0.83 -5.28
N GLY A 85 -1.33 0.44 -5.45
CA GLY A 85 -1.49 1.05 -6.75
C GLY A 85 -0.18 0.90 -7.49
N LYS A 86 -0.17 0.15 -8.61
CA LYS A 86 0.92 0.25 -9.57
C LYS A 86 0.96 1.72 -9.94
N VAL A 87 2.05 2.42 -9.60
CA VAL A 87 2.31 3.76 -10.12
C VAL A 87 2.28 3.61 -11.63
N LYS A 88 1.18 4.01 -12.27
CA LYS A 88 1.07 4.01 -13.71
C LYS A 88 2.09 5.03 -14.18
N LYS A 89 3.27 4.56 -14.60
CA LYS A 89 4.15 5.37 -15.44
C LYS A 89 3.28 5.83 -16.61
N ARG A 90 3.21 7.14 -16.85
CA ARG A 90 2.58 7.65 -18.08
C ARG A 90 3.24 6.88 -19.23
N GLY A 91 2.42 6.25 -20.08
CA GLY A 91 2.96 5.49 -21.21
C GLY A 91 3.87 6.38 -22.05
N ASP A 92 4.84 5.78 -22.73
CA ASP A 92 5.62 6.50 -23.71
C ASP A 92 4.67 7.08 -24.75
N ALA A 93 4.59 8.41 -24.82
CA ALA A 93 3.69 9.11 -25.74
C ALA A 93 4.21 9.05 -27.19
N GLY A 94 5.35 8.39 -27.42
CA GLY A 94 6.05 8.35 -28.68
C GLY A 94 6.55 9.72 -29.11
N VAL A 95 7.24 9.76 -30.25
CA VAL A 95 7.62 11.02 -30.89
C VAL A 95 6.41 11.59 -31.64
N GLN A 96 5.92 12.75 -31.22
CA GLN A 96 4.85 13.47 -31.91
C GLN A 96 5.46 14.25 -33.09
N ALA A 97 5.42 13.67 -34.28
CA ALA A 97 6.04 14.25 -35.48
C ALA A 97 5.24 15.42 -36.11
N THR A 98 3.99 15.62 -35.73
CA THR A 98 3.07 16.59 -36.36
C THR A 98 2.58 17.64 -35.37
N LYS A 99 2.42 18.88 -35.83
CA LYS A 99 1.74 19.94 -35.06
C LYS A 99 0.24 19.72 -35.14
N GLY A 100 -0.37 19.36 -34.02
CA GLY A 100 -1.81 19.15 -33.91
C GLY A 100 -2.17 17.99 -32.99
N ARG A 101 -3.46 17.80 -32.77
CA ARG A 101 -3.97 16.68 -31.97
C ARG A 101 -4.42 15.56 -32.90
N LEU A 102 -3.66 14.47 -32.97
CA LEU A 102 -4.10 13.24 -33.63
C LEU A 102 -5.05 12.47 -32.70
N LYS A 103 -6.30 12.28 -33.10
CA LYS A 103 -7.28 11.46 -32.36
C LYS A 103 -8.04 10.59 -33.35
N ASN A 104 -8.06 9.27 -33.12
CA ASN A 104 -8.77 8.29 -33.94
C ASN A 104 -8.42 8.38 -35.45
N GLY A 105 -7.14 8.61 -35.79
CA GLY A 105 -6.68 8.72 -37.18
C GLY A 105 -6.92 10.08 -37.85
N VAL A 106 -7.53 11.05 -37.15
CA VAL A 106 -7.80 12.39 -37.68
C VAL A 106 -6.88 13.42 -37.00
N LEU A 107 -6.17 14.21 -37.79
CA LEU A 107 -5.30 15.29 -37.30
C LEU A 107 -6.10 16.60 -37.17
N PHE A 108 -6.30 17.03 -35.93
CA PHE A 108 -6.92 18.32 -35.64
C PHE A 108 -5.83 19.40 -35.57
N VAL A 109 -5.83 20.31 -36.53
CA VAL A 109 -4.90 21.45 -36.63
C VAL A 109 -5.63 22.75 -36.28
N SER A 110 -5.02 23.59 -35.43
CA SER A 110 -5.56 24.90 -35.08
C SER A 110 -5.55 25.84 -36.29
N LYS A 111 -6.44 26.83 -36.32
CA LYS A 111 -6.44 27.87 -37.38
C LYS A 111 -5.14 28.67 -37.43
N HIS A 112 -4.46 28.80 -36.29
CA HIS A 112 -3.16 29.48 -36.20
C HIS A 112 -2.00 28.65 -36.79
N ASP A 113 -2.16 27.33 -36.84
CA ASP A 113 -1.16 26.38 -37.33
C ASP A 113 -1.46 25.90 -38.77
N ARG A 114 -2.46 26.49 -39.44
CA ARG A 114 -2.80 26.24 -40.85
C ARG A 114 -1.92 27.04 -41.79
#